data_AF-A0A3S4K6R3-F1
#
_entry.id   AF-A0A3S4K6R3-F1
#
_cell.length_a   1.000
_cell.length_b   1.000
_cell.length_c   1.000
_cell.angle_alpha   90.00
_cell.angle_beta   90.00
_cell.angle_gamma   90.00
#
_symmetry.space_group_name_H-M   'P 1'
#
loop_
_entity.id
_entity.type
_entity.pdbx_description
1 polymer ?
#
loop_
_entity_poly.entity_id
_entity_poly.type
_entity_poly.pdbx_seq_one_letter_code
_entity_poly.pdbx_strand_id
1 'polypeptide(L)'
;MKNKIEFDQAIKNAYLDMAFPNFAFVMEKYNSLKYKGIITELSSRFDVRDNTELNNDVCFSLEVVLQEGIAFLYMSFVGQYAFIIFKNDVITKHANINADVAGLIDILLCHEFMILDKEFLLSEVSCDICPFLVEANNKYLNYLFARGLKIK
;
A
#
# COMPACT_ATOMS: atom_id res chain seq x y z
N MET A 1 11.22 -12.47 -10.84
CA MET A 1 12.55 -12.18 -10.25
C MET A 1 13.00 -10.73 -10.44
N LYS A 2 12.81 -10.07 -11.60
CA LYS A 2 13.20 -8.65 -11.78
C LYS A 2 12.54 -7.69 -10.79
N ASN A 3 11.28 -7.90 -10.44
CA ASN A 3 10.54 -6.94 -9.61
C ASN A 3 11.01 -6.91 -8.14
N LYS A 4 11.39 -8.05 -7.54
CA LYS A 4 11.77 -8.10 -6.11
C LYS A 4 12.97 -7.21 -5.75
N ILE A 5 13.96 -7.15 -6.65
CA ILE A 5 15.14 -6.28 -6.47
C ILE A 5 14.73 -4.81 -6.39
N GLU A 6 13.75 -4.39 -7.21
CA GLU A 6 13.25 -3.01 -7.21
C GLU A 6 12.52 -2.68 -5.91
N PHE A 7 11.70 -3.60 -5.39
CA PHE A 7 11.04 -3.42 -4.09
C PHE A 7 12.03 -3.37 -2.93
N ASP A 8 13.00 -4.27 -2.91
CA ASP A 8 14.06 -4.28 -1.88
C ASP A 8 14.86 -2.97 -1.91
N GLN A 9 15.16 -2.46 -3.10
CA GLN A 9 15.84 -1.18 -3.26
C GLN A 9 14.96 -0.02 -2.80
N ALA A 10 13.65 -0.05 -3.09
CA ALA A 10 12.72 0.96 -2.59
C ALA A 10 12.66 0.97 -1.06
N ILE A 11 12.59 -0.20 -0.43
CA ILE A 11 12.66 -0.37 1.03
C ILE A 11 13.96 0.23 1.56
N LYS A 12 15.11 -0.21 1.04
CA LYS A 12 16.43 0.31 1.48
C LYS A 12 16.54 1.82 1.30
N ASN A 13 16.00 2.37 0.22
CA ASN A 13 16.04 3.81 -0.04
C ASN A 13 15.14 4.61 0.89
N ALA A 14 13.96 4.10 1.24
CA ALA A 14 13.02 4.78 2.12
C ALA A 14 13.50 4.74 3.59
N TYR A 15 13.91 3.56 4.06
CA TYR A 15 14.31 3.34 5.44
C TYR A 15 15.78 3.71 5.71
N LEU A 16 16.60 3.82 4.67
CA LEU A 16 18.05 4.10 4.69
C LEU A 16 18.88 3.02 5.38
N ASP A 17 18.79 2.95 6.71
CA ASP A 17 19.47 1.96 7.54
C ASP A 17 18.44 1.04 8.19
N MET A 18 18.47 -0.24 7.83
CA MET A 18 17.52 -1.20 8.39
C MET A 18 17.79 -1.47 9.87
N ALA A 19 19.00 -1.26 10.40
CA ALA A 19 19.24 -1.36 11.85
C ALA A 19 18.58 -0.22 12.63
N PHE A 20 18.50 0.97 12.02
CA PHE A 20 17.93 2.20 12.58
C PHE A 20 17.02 2.89 11.54
N PRO A 21 15.85 2.31 11.25
CA PRO A 21 15.00 2.75 10.15
C PRO A 21 14.58 4.21 10.30
N ASN A 22 14.75 4.98 9.21
CA ASN A 22 14.25 6.33 9.12
C ASN A 22 12.76 6.31 8.74
N PHE A 23 11.90 6.85 9.60
CA PHE A 23 10.46 7.00 9.34
C PHE A 23 10.05 8.43 8.95
N ALA A 24 10.99 9.37 8.82
CA ALA A 24 10.68 10.76 8.47
C ALA A 24 9.94 10.87 7.12
N PHE A 25 10.16 9.91 6.21
CA PHE A 25 9.47 9.84 4.92
C PHE A 25 7.95 9.70 5.07
N VAL A 26 7.45 9.08 6.15
CA VAL A 26 6.00 8.86 6.35
C VAL A 26 5.27 10.20 6.40
N MET A 27 5.74 11.12 7.26
CA MET A 27 5.13 12.45 7.38
C MET A 27 5.34 13.30 6.12
N GLU A 28 6.49 13.17 5.44
CA GLU A 28 6.74 13.85 4.17
C GLU A 28 5.73 13.41 3.10
N LYS A 29 5.55 12.10 2.92
CA LYS A 29 4.68 11.53 1.89
C LYS A 29 3.20 11.76 2.19
N TYR A 30 2.78 11.59 3.45
CA TYR A 30 1.42 11.88 3.90
C TYR A 30 1.00 13.33 3.55
N ASN A 31 1.91 14.28 3.73
CA ASN A 31 1.64 15.70 3.45
C ASN A 31 1.86 16.11 1.99
N SER A 32 2.40 15.23 1.15
CA SER A 32 2.81 15.58 -0.21
C SER A 32 1.62 15.88 -1.13
N LEU A 33 1.84 16.79 -2.08
CA LEU A 33 0.82 17.16 -3.07
C LEU A 33 0.44 15.99 -3.99
N LYS A 34 1.35 15.02 -4.19
CA LYS A 34 1.10 13.85 -5.02
C LYS A 34 -0.09 13.04 -4.49
N TYR A 35 -0.02 12.58 -3.24
CA TYR A 35 -1.12 11.78 -2.67
C TYR A 35 -2.38 12.61 -2.45
N LYS A 36 -2.25 13.91 -2.10
CA LYS A 36 -3.42 14.81 -2.01
C LYS A 36 -4.17 14.90 -3.33
N GLY A 37 -3.47 14.96 -4.47
CA GLY A 37 -4.08 14.94 -5.79
C GLY A 37 -4.85 13.65 -6.06
N ILE A 38 -4.24 12.49 -5.75
CA ILE A 38 -4.87 11.17 -5.92
C ILE A 38 -6.11 11.05 -5.03
N ILE A 39 -6.01 11.43 -3.76
CA ILE A 39 -7.13 11.38 -2.80
C ILE A 39 -8.26 12.31 -3.22
N THR A 40 -7.94 13.49 -3.77
CA THR A 40 -8.94 14.41 -4.32
C THR A 40 -9.69 13.78 -5.50
N GLU A 41 -8.97 13.12 -6.41
CA GLU A 41 -9.58 12.42 -7.55
C GLU A 41 -10.43 11.21 -7.11
N LEU A 42 -9.97 10.45 -6.11
CA LEU A 42 -10.77 9.38 -5.51
C LEU A 42 -12.05 9.95 -4.88
N SER A 43 -11.93 11.01 -4.09
CA SER A 43 -13.05 11.66 -3.40
C SER A 43 -14.04 12.34 -4.34
N SER A 44 -13.64 12.66 -5.58
CA SER A 44 -14.57 13.21 -6.57
C SER A 44 -15.46 12.14 -7.21
N ARG A 45 -15.17 10.85 -7.01
CA ARG A 45 -15.89 9.71 -7.61
C ARG A 45 -16.49 8.78 -6.56
N PHE A 46 -15.90 8.71 -5.37
CA PHE A 46 -16.29 7.81 -4.29
C PHE A 46 -16.40 8.55 -2.96
N ASP A 47 -17.15 7.99 -2.01
CA ASP A 47 -17.06 8.40 -0.60
C ASP A 47 -15.82 7.73 0.02
N VAL A 48 -14.83 8.54 0.40
CA VAL A 48 -13.50 8.11 0.85
C VAL A 48 -13.25 8.61 2.26
N ARG A 49 -12.81 7.71 3.15
CA ARG A 49 -12.39 8.04 4.51
C ARG A 49 -10.93 7.65 4.71
N ASP A 50 -10.16 8.57 5.28
CA ASP A 50 -8.77 8.33 5.68
C ASP A 50 -8.75 7.68 7.06
N ASN A 51 -8.24 6.45 7.13
CA ASN A 51 -8.05 5.66 8.34
C ASN A 51 -6.56 5.46 8.66
N THR A 52 -5.66 6.25 8.08
CA THR A 52 -4.22 6.10 8.28
C THR A 52 -3.80 6.34 9.73
N GLU A 53 -3.14 5.34 10.31
CA GLU A 53 -2.56 5.38 11.64
C GLU A 53 -1.04 5.64 11.53
N LEU A 54 -0.62 6.90 11.44
CA LEU A 54 0.77 7.31 11.11
C LEU A 54 1.88 6.75 12.01
N ASN A 55 1.53 6.22 13.19
CA ASN A 55 2.48 5.54 14.08
C ASN A 55 2.84 4.12 13.60
N ASN A 56 1.95 3.48 12.85
CA ASN A 56 2.07 2.08 12.41
C ASN A 56 2.05 1.93 10.89
N ASP A 57 1.44 2.88 10.19
CA ASP A 57 1.26 2.87 8.75
C ASP A 57 2.41 3.60 8.05
N VAL A 58 2.98 2.92 7.08
CA VAL A 58 3.87 3.48 6.06
C VAL A 58 3.14 3.56 4.71
N CYS A 59 1.82 3.79 4.75
CA CYS A 59 0.95 3.97 3.61
C CYS A 59 -0.26 4.86 3.96
N PHE A 60 -0.99 5.30 2.94
CA PHE A 60 -2.38 5.67 3.12
C PHE A 60 -3.23 4.41 3.31
N SER A 61 -4.13 4.40 4.29
CA SER A 61 -5.15 3.37 4.50
C SER A 61 -6.52 4.03 4.34
N LEU A 62 -7.16 3.81 3.20
CA LEU A 62 -8.41 4.46 2.83
C LEU A 62 -9.55 3.47 2.84
N GLU A 63 -10.66 3.83 3.46
CA GLU A 63 -11.94 3.18 3.28
C GLU A 63 -12.69 3.85 2.13
N VAL A 64 -13.14 3.07 1.16
CA VAL A 64 -13.88 3.56 -0.01
C VAL A 64 -15.24 2.87 -0.07
N VAL A 65 -16.31 3.66 -0.02
CA VAL A 65 -17.67 3.15 -0.17
C VAL A 65 -17.99 2.96 -1.65
N LEU A 66 -18.33 1.72 -2.02
CA LEU A 66 -18.75 1.31 -3.36
C LEU A 66 -20.23 0.88 -3.32
N GLN A 67 -20.85 0.69 -4.49
CA GLN A 67 -22.25 0.23 -4.56
C GLN A 67 -22.46 -1.14 -3.91
N GLU A 68 -21.48 -2.05 -4.04
CA GLU A 68 -21.56 -3.43 -3.56
C GLU A 68 -20.89 -3.65 -2.19
N GLY A 69 -20.51 -2.58 -1.49
CA GLY A 69 -19.90 -2.65 -0.16
C GLY A 69 -18.69 -1.74 -0.02
N ILE A 70 -17.83 -2.06 0.94
CA ILE A 70 -16.66 -1.24 1.27
C ILE A 70 -15.39 -1.90 0.75
N ALA A 71 -14.55 -1.13 0.08
CA ALA A 71 -13.19 -1.50 -0.26
C ALA A 71 -12.19 -0.79 0.66
N PHE A 72 -11.10 -1.46 0.98
CA PHE A 72 -9.95 -0.85 1.67
C PHE A 72 -8.80 -0.72 0.69
N LEU A 73 -8.38 0.51 0.44
CA LEU A 73 -7.28 0.85 -0.47
C LEU A 73 -6.05 1.24 0.37
N TYR A 74 -4.94 0.56 0.10
CA TYR A 74 -3.66 0.85 0.73
C TYR A 74 -2.69 1.38 -0.31
N MET A 75 -2.11 2.57 -0.10
CA MET A 75 -1.13 3.18 -1.02
C MET A 75 0.19 3.45 -0.29
N SER A 76 1.23 2.69 -0.62
CA SER A 76 2.54 2.73 0.04
C SER A 76 3.18 4.11 -0.04
N PHE A 77 3.91 4.52 1.02
CA PHE A 77 4.81 5.68 1.01
C PHE A 77 6.24 5.32 0.58
N VAL A 78 6.58 4.03 0.54
CA VAL A 78 7.90 3.52 0.15
C VAL A 78 8.08 3.54 -1.37
N GLY A 79 6.99 3.39 -2.12
CA GLY A 79 6.98 3.48 -3.57
C GLY A 79 5.55 3.58 -4.14
N GLN A 80 5.43 3.63 -5.46
CA GLN A 80 4.13 3.62 -6.16
C GLN A 80 3.53 2.21 -6.17
N TYR A 81 3.21 1.70 -4.99
CA TYR A 81 2.64 0.39 -4.77
C TYR A 81 1.31 0.52 -4.05
N ALA A 82 0.32 -0.22 -4.51
CA ALA A 82 -0.99 -0.23 -3.87
C ALA A 82 -1.57 -1.64 -3.85
N PHE A 83 -2.51 -1.88 -2.95
CA PHE A 83 -3.40 -3.03 -3.05
C PHE A 83 -4.79 -2.66 -2.53
N ILE A 84 -5.78 -3.43 -2.94
CA ILE A 84 -7.19 -3.21 -2.59
C ILE A 84 -7.70 -4.49 -1.94
N ILE A 85 -8.36 -4.36 -0.79
CA ILE A 85 -9.18 -5.42 -0.20
C ILE A 85 -10.63 -5.13 -0.51
N PHE A 86 -11.36 -6.08 -1.07
CA PHE A 86 -12.80 -5.98 -1.27
C PHE A 86 -13.44 -7.35 -1.04
N LYS A 87 -14.60 -7.38 -0.35
CA LYS A 87 -15.29 -8.63 0.05
C LYS A 87 -14.35 -9.63 0.76
N ASN A 88 -13.48 -9.11 1.64
CA ASN A 88 -12.50 -9.86 2.45
C ASN A 88 -11.36 -10.54 1.68
N ASP A 89 -11.11 -10.19 0.41
CA ASP A 89 -9.98 -10.71 -0.35
C ASP A 89 -9.20 -9.57 -1.03
N VAL A 90 -7.91 -9.82 -1.30
CA VAL A 90 -7.07 -8.90 -2.06
C VAL A 90 -7.44 -9.02 -3.53
N ILE A 91 -7.82 -7.90 -4.13
CA ILE A 91 -8.17 -7.86 -5.55
C ILE A 91 -6.93 -8.19 -6.39
N THR A 92 -7.09 -9.18 -7.27
CA THR A 92 -6.11 -9.50 -8.30
C THR A 92 -6.55 -8.93 -9.63
N LYS A 93 -5.60 -8.71 -10.54
CA LYS A 93 -5.87 -8.26 -11.92
C LYS A 93 -6.83 -9.19 -12.70
N HIS A 94 -7.07 -10.40 -12.21
CA HIS A 94 -7.88 -11.43 -12.85
C HIS A 94 -9.23 -11.69 -12.14
N ALA A 95 -9.52 -11.00 -11.04
CA ALA A 95 -10.81 -11.11 -10.38
C ALA A 95 -11.91 -10.52 -11.29
N ASN A 96 -13.11 -11.11 -11.26
CA ASN A 96 -14.29 -10.50 -11.88
C ASN A 96 -14.67 -9.26 -11.05
N ILE A 97 -14.04 -8.13 -11.37
CA ILE A 97 -14.19 -6.87 -10.66
C ILE A 97 -15.39 -6.10 -11.22
N ASN A 98 -16.21 -5.53 -10.33
CA ASN A 98 -17.29 -4.65 -10.72
C ASN A 98 -16.73 -3.29 -11.21
N ALA A 99 -17.60 -2.46 -11.79
CA ALA A 99 -17.22 -1.18 -12.38
C ALA A 99 -16.59 -0.21 -11.37
N ASP A 100 -17.02 -0.23 -10.11
CA ASP A 100 -16.48 0.65 -9.07
C ASP A 100 -15.03 0.27 -8.71
N VAL A 101 -14.75 -1.02 -8.52
CA VAL A 101 -13.39 -1.51 -8.28
C VAL A 101 -12.49 -1.28 -9.50
N ALA A 102 -13.02 -1.44 -10.71
CA ALA A 102 -12.29 -1.08 -11.93
C ALA A 102 -11.94 0.41 -11.95
N GLY A 103 -12.88 1.29 -11.60
CA GLY A 103 -12.64 2.73 -11.50
C GLY A 103 -11.57 3.10 -10.47
N LEU A 104 -11.49 2.40 -9.34
CA LEU A 104 -10.41 2.56 -8.37
C LEU A 104 -9.05 2.17 -8.95
N ILE A 105 -8.99 1.01 -9.60
CA ILE A 105 -7.75 0.52 -10.23
C ILE A 105 -7.30 1.48 -11.33
N ASP A 106 -8.22 1.99 -12.15
CA ASP A 106 -7.91 2.91 -13.25
C ASP A 106 -7.27 4.20 -12.73
N ILE A 107 -7.78 4.79 -11.65
CA ILE A 107 -7.17 5.98 -11.02
C ILE A 107 -5.75 5.66 -10.57
N LEU A 108 -5.55 4.54 -9.86
CA LEU A 108 -4.23 4.14 -9.38
C LEU A 108 -3.24 3.92 -10.54
N LEU A 109 -3.68 3.27 -11.62
CA LEU A 109 -2.85 3.06 -12.81
C LEU A 109 -2.53 4.37 -13.54
N CYS A 110 -3.46 5.33 -13.60
CA CYS A 110 -3.22 6.68 -14.13
C CYS A 110 -2.15 7.44 -13.33
N HIS A 111 -2.01 7.14 -12.03
CA HIS A 111 -0.95 7.67 -11.16
C HIS A 111 0.26 6.73 -11.02
N GLU A 112 0.38 5.78 -11.97
CA GLU A 112 1.48 4.84 -12.13
C GLU A 112 1.70 3.89 -10.94
N PHE A 113 0.66 3.61 -10.16
CA PHE A 113 0.75 2.62 -9.10
C PHE A 113 0.75 1.20 -9.66
N MET A 114 1.67 0.39 -9.15
CA MET A 114 1.61 -1.06 -9.31
C MET A 114 0.63 -1.66 -8.30
N ILE A 115 -0.38 -2.36 -8.78
CA ILE A 115 -1.33 -3.09 -7.95
C ILE A 115 -0.75 -4.44 -7.58
N LEU A 116 -0.53 -4.66 -6.28
CA LEU A 116 0.08 -5.89 -5.74
C LEU A 116 -0.99 -6.91 -5.37
N ASP A 117 -0.75 -8.16 -5.72
CA ASP A 117 -1.59 -9.29 -5.31
C ASP A 117 -1.16 -9.86 -3.95
N LYS A 118 -2.01 -10.73 -3.42
CA LYS A 118 -1.80 -11.41 -2.15
C LYS A 118 -0.53 -12.24 -2.10
N GLU A 119 -0.20 -12.95 -3.19
CA GLU A 119 0.99 -13.82 -3.23
C GLU A 119 2.25 -12.97 -3.05
N PHE A 120 2.33 -11.83 -3.74
CA PHE A 120 3.43 -10.90 -3.62
C PHE A 120 3.51 -10.29 -2.22
N LEU A 121 2.39 -9.75 -1.72
CA LEU A 121 2.31 -9.11 -0.39
C LEU A 121 2.73 -10.06 0.73
N LEU A 122 2.40 -11.35 0.59
CA LEU A 122 2.74 -12.37 1.57
C LEU A 122 4.11 -13.04 1.36
N SER A 123 4.83 -12.66 0.31
CA SER A 123 6.16 -13.20 0.03
C SER A 123 7.24 -12.50 0.86
N GLU A 124 8.29 -13.24 1.18
CA GLU A 124 9.43 -12.75 1.95
C GLU A 124 10.20 -11.67 1.19
N VAL A 125 10.66 -10.66 1.92
CA VAL A 125 11.66 -9.70 1.46
C VAL A 125 13.01 -10.39 1.34
N SER A 126 13.81 -9.99 0.35
CA SER A 126 15.15 -10.56 0.14
C SER A 126 16.29 -9.67 0.66
N CYS A 127 15.97 -8.50 1.21
CA CYS A 127 16.93 -7.59 1.81
C CYS A 127 17.14 -7.82 3.31
N ASP A 128 18.22 -7.25 3.85
CA ASP A 128 18.47 -7.20 5.30
C ASP A 128 17.28 -6.60 6.04
N ILE A 129 17.00 -7.16 7.22
CA ILE A 129 15.75 -6.99 7.95
C ILE A 129 16.02 -6.14 9.18
N CYS A 130 15.10 -5.24 9.49
CA CYS A 130 15.22 -4.40 10.68
C CYS A 130 14.99 -5.21 11.96
N PRO A 131 15.93 -5.20 12.94
CA PRO A 131 15.77 -5.90 14.21
C PRO A 131 14.54 -5.43 15.01
N PHE A 132 14.13 -4.17 14.88
CA PHE A 132 12.95 -3.62 15.57
C PHE A 132 11.63 -3.98 14.89
N LEU A 133 11.68 -4.50 13.65
CA LEU A 133 10.54 -5.07 12.95
C LEU A 133 10.45 -6.59 13.12
N VAL A 134 11.24 -7.21 14.02
CA VAL A 134 11.30 -8.68 14.20
C VAL A 134 9.98 -9.32 14.67
N GLU A 135 9.07 -8.54 15.28
CA GLU A 135 7.70 -9.03 15.56
C GLU A 135 6.80 -9.02 14.30
N ALA A 136 7.19 -8.28 13.27
CA ALA A 136 6.53 -8.25 11.98
C ALA A 136 7.08 -9.41 11.14
N ASN A 137 6.22 -10.21 10.52
CA ASN A 137 6.68 -11.19 9.55
C ASN A 137 7.50 -10.48 8.44
N ASN A 138 8.49 -11.15 7.88
CA ASN A 138 9.44 -10.55 6.95
C ASN A 138 8.85 -10.40 5.53
N LYS A 139 7.59 -10.03 5.43
CA LYS A 139 6.83 -9.97 4.18
C LYS A 139 6.73 -8.54 3.68
N TYR A 140 6.63 -8.37 2.36
CA TYR A 140 6.48 -7.05 1.75
C TYR A 140 5.30 -6.24 2.33
N LEU A 141 4.22 -6.91 2.77
CA LEU A 141 3.08 -6.26 3.41
C LEU A 141 3.48 -5.32 4.57
N ASN A 142 4.40 -5.74 5.45
CA ASN A 142 4.79 -4.94 6.61
C ASN A 142 5.72 -3.78 6.25
N TYR A 143 6.60 -3.99 5.28
CA TYR A 143 7.59 -2.97 4.88
C TYR A 143 7.02 -1.92 3.94
N LEU A 144 6.02 -2.29 3.14
CA LEU A 144 5.44 -1.38 2.15
C LEU A 144 4.18 -0.69 2.68
N PHE A 145 3.49 -1.24 3.68
CA PHE A 145 2.16 -0.73 4.06
C PHE A 145 1.98 -0.47 5.54
N ALA A 146 1.89 -1.50 6.38
CA ALA A 146 1.61 -1.29 7.80
C ALA A 146 2.09 -2.47 8.64
N ARG A 147 2.69 -2.17 9.79
CA ARG A 147 3.18 -3.20 10.72
C ARG A 147 1.99 -3.96 11.32
N GLY A 148 1.98 -5.28 11.16
CA GLY A 148 0.98 -6.16 11.77
C GLY A 148 -0.34 -6.24 11.02
N LEU A 149 -0.41 -5.63 9.82
CA LEU A 149 -1.55 -5.78 8.93
C LEU A 149 -1.71 -7.26 8.54
N LYS A 150 -2.94 -7.76 8.63
CA LYS A 150 -3.28 -9.15 8.32
C LYS A 150 -4.25 -9.17 7.14
N ILE A 151 -3.84 -9.83 6.07
CA ILE A 151 -4.70 -10.14 4.94
C ILE A 151 -5.02 -11.64 4.98
N LYS A 152 -6.31 -11.97 4.79
CA LYS A 152 -6.79 -13.36 4.79
C LYS A 152 -6.48 -14.02 3.47
#